data_AF-A0A429BSQ4-F1
#
_entry.id   AF-A0A429BSQ4-F1
#
_cell.length_a   1.000
_cell.length_b   1.000
_cell.length_c   1.000
_cell.angle_alpha   90.00
_cell.angle_beta   90.00
_cell.angle_gamma   90.00
#
_symmetry.space_group_name_H-M   'P 1'
#
loop_
_entity.id
_entity.type
_entity.pdbx_description
1 polymer ?
#
loop_
_entity_poly.entity_id
_entity_poly.type
_entity_poly.pdbx_seq_one_letter_code
_entity_poly.pdbx_strand_id
1 'polypeptide(L)'
;MRLAGKILTLAASTLGVGGLALAALAADTPIAPYAQAAALRTANGTITNSKNVTQVAKVGTGKYCVQLHSDISAARAVPIATLRSSADWRSEIYTNVESSSCSSHPNSVFVYTGKNGEAADEPFFLLIP
;
A
#
# COMPACT_ATOMS: atom_id res chain seq x y z
N MET A 1 -38.94 64.10 12.55
CA MET A 1 -38.77 63.28 13.77
C MET A 1 -37.71 62.20 13.50
N ARG A 2 -36.58 62.30 14.22
CA ARG A 2 -35.59 61.29 14.61
C ARG A 2 -34.94 60.34 13.58
N LEU A 3 -33.60 60.48 13.50
CA LEU A 3 -32.58 59.56 12.96
C LEU A 3 -32.60 58.17 13.61
N ALA A 4 -32.29 57.14 12.80
CA ALA A 4 -31.37 56.01 13.07
C ALA A 4 -31.39 55.11 11.80
N GLY A 5 -30.32 54.70 11.12
CA GLY A 5 -28.93 54.50 11.52
C GLY A 5 -28.59 53.01 11.33
N LYS A 6 -27.96 52.64 10.21
CA LYS A 6 -26.98 51.54 10.08
C LYS A 6 -26.45 51.42 8.64
N ILE A 7 -25.24 51.93 8.44
CA ILE A 7 -24.30 51.53 7.39
C ILE A 7 -23.47 50.39 7.99
N LEU A 8 -23.38 49.24 7.31
CA LEU A 8 -22.40 48.19 7.64
C LEU A 8 -22.16 47.32 6.38
N THR A 9 -21.17 47.65 5.55
CA THR A 9 -19.77 47.14 5.51
C THR A 9 -19.59 45.99 4.50
N LEU A 10 -18.95 46.31 3.38
CA LEU A 10 -18.29 45.34 2.49
C LEU A 10 -17.08 44.74 3.22
N ALA A 11 -16.99 43.42 3.32
CA ALA A 11 -15.77 42.71 3.67
C ALA A 11 -15.38 41.77 2.54
N ALA A 12 -14.39 42.20 1.74
CA ALA A 12 -13.59 41.31 0.93
C ALA A 12 -12.56 40.65 1.86
N SER A 13 -12.47 39.32 1.85
CA SER A 13 -11.39 38.58 2.49
C SER A 13 -10.81 37.55 1.54
N THR A 14 -9.51 37.75 1.31
CA THR A 14 -8.56 37.09 0.43
C THR A 14 -8.12 35.71 0.89
N LEU A 15 -7.75 34.87 -0.09
CA LEU A 15 -6.70 33.83 -0.07
C LEU A 15 -6.88 32.60 0.84
N GLY A 16 -6.88 31.43 0.19
CA GLY A 16 -6.71 30.14 0.86
C GLY A 16 -6.62 29.01 -0.15
N VAL A 17 -5.53 28.93 -0.92
CA VAL A 17 -5.15 27.71 -1.64
C VAL A 17 -4.77 26.69 -0.58
N GLY A 18 -5.75 25.93 -0.08
CA GLY A 18 -5.54 24.81 0.82
C GLY A 18 -4.92 23.65 0.05
N GLY A 19 -3.62 23.72 -0.21
CA GLY A 19 -2.84 22.59 -0.69
C GLY A 19 -2.88 21.48 0.36
N LEU A 20 -3.55 20.38 0.05
CA LEU A 20 -3.44 19.13 0.79
C LEU A 20 -2.01 18.61 0.60
N ALA A 21 -1.11 18.97 1.52
CA ALA A 21 0.16 18.29 1.64
C ALA A 21 -0.12 16.86 2.14
N LEU A 22 -0.12 15.88 1.23
CA LEU A 22 0.06 14.48 1.61
C LEU A 22 1.46 14.36 2.21
N ALA A 23 1.54 14.36 3.54
CA ALA A 23 2.74 13.94 4.23
C ALA A 23 2.99 12.47 3.88
N ALA A 24 3.87 12.24 2.89
CA ALA A 24 4.49 10.95 2.69
C ALA A 24 5.31 10.66 3.95
N LEU A 25 4.78 9.84 4.85
CA LEU A 25 5.58 9.27 5.93
C LEU A 25 6.73 8.54 5.27
N ALA A 26 7.96 8.98 5.55
CA ALA A 26 9.16 8.30 5.10
C ALA A 26 9.10 6.85 5.63
N ALA A 27 8.80 5.95 4.70
CA ALA A 27 8.87 4.52 4.87
C ALA A 27 10.27 4.15 5.37
N ASP A 28 10.37 3.53 6.54
CA ASP A 28 11.66 3.10 7.06
C ASP A 28 12.16 1.95 6.17
N THR A 29 13.29 2.13 5.51
CA THR A 29 13.74 1.17 4.49
C THR A 29 14.02 -0.18 5.18
N PRO A 30 13.36 -1.29 4.79
CA PRO A 30 13.55 -2.55 5.49
C PRO A 30 15.02 -3.00 5.33
N ILE A 31 15.74 -3.12 6.45
CA ILE A 31 17.12 -3.63 6.48
C ILE A 31 17.04 -5.15 6.35
N ALA A 32 17.08 -5.61 5.11
CA ALA A 32 17.17 -7.02 4.75
C ALA A 32 18.46 -7.22 3.93
N PRO A 33 19.61 -7.44 4.59
CA PRO A 33 20.92 -7.43 3.93
C PRO A 33 21.10 -8.57 2.92
N TYR A 34 20.36 -9.67 3.12
CA TYR A 34 20.35 -10.83 2.22
C TYR A 34 19.06 -10.95 1.41
N ALA A 35 18.17 -9.96 1.45
CA ALA A 35 16.97 -9.99 0.62
C ALA A 35 17.16 -9.11 -0.60
N GLN A 36 16.94 -9.69 -1.76
CA GLN A 36 16.81 -8.98 -3.01
C GLN A 36 15.68 -7.95 -2.95
N ALA A 37 14.51 -8.30 -2.41
CA ALA A 37 13.39 -7.38 -2.23
C ALA A 37 12.59 -7.65 -0.95
N ALA A 38 11.96 -6.61 -0.41
CA ALA A 38 11.06 -6.73 0.72
C ALA A 38 9.91 -5.73 0.61
N ALA A 39 8.70 -6.13 0.99
CA ALA A 39 7.55 -5.24 1.11
C ALA A 39 6.80 -5.47 2.42
N LEU A 40 6.36 -4.37 3.01
CA LEU A 40 5.45 -4.33 4.15
C LEU A 40 4.14 -3.71 3.72
N ARG A 41 3.05 -4.46 3.80
CA ARG A 41 1.69 -3.95 3.60
C ARG A 41 0.94 -3.88 4.92
N THR A 42 0.33 -2.74 5.20
CA THR A 42 -0.60 -2.56 6.34
C THR A 42 -2.03 -2.92 5.96
N ALA A 43 -2.88 -3.17 6.96
CA ALA A 43 -4.30 -3.47 6.76
C ALA A 43 -5.04 -2.32 6.07
N ASN A 44 -4.62 -1.07 6.34
CA ASN A 44 -5.14 0.14 5.70
C ASN A 44 -4.68 0.30 4.23
N GLY A 45 -3.94 -0.66 3.70
CA GLY A 45 -3.48 -0.68 2.30
C GLY A 45 -2.22 0.15 2.03
N THR A 46 -1.68 0.85 3.02
CA THR A 46 -0.42 1.61 2.87
C THR A 46 0.77 0.65 2.84
N ILE A 47 1.66 0.83 1.85
CA ILE A 47 2.98 0.19 1.82
C ILE A 47 3.87 1.04 2.71
N THR A 48 4.33 0.48 3.82
CA THR A 48 5.07 1.28 4.81
C THR A 48 6.57 1.11 4.68
N ASN A 49 7.08 -0.04 4.20
CA ASN A 49 8.52 -0.29 4.07
C ASN A 49 8.75 -1.12 2.79
N SER A 50 9.54 -0.64 1.84
CA SER A 50 9.84 -1.36 0.59
C SER A 50 11.31 -1.25 0.17
N LYS A 51 11.94 -2.38 -0.16
CA LYS A 51 13.27 -2.47 -0.78
C LYS A 51 13.11 -3.17 -2.13
N ASN A 52 13.60 -2.55 -3.21
CA ASN A 52 13.56 -3.06 -4.59
C ASN A 52 12.18 -3.52 -5.07
N VAL A 53 11.12 -2.90 -4.55
CA VAL A 53 9.74 -3.07 -4.98
C VAL A 53 9.31 -1.76 -5.62
N THR A 54 8.87 -1.81 -6.87
CA THR A 54 8.49 -0.62 -7.64
C THR A 54 7.04 -0.24 -7.40
N GLN A 55 6.17 -1.24 -7.20
CA GLN A 55 4.74 -1.04 -6.99
C GLN A 55 4.11 -2.24 -6.28
N VAL A 56 3.11 -2.00 -5.44
CA VAL A 56 2.15 -3.04 -5.01
C VAL A 56 0.77 -2.65 -5.54
N ALA A 57 0.25 -3.39 -6.49
CA ALA A 57 -1.07 -3.18 -7.08
C ALA A 57 -2.08 -4.10 -6.40
N LYS A 58 -3.18 -3.53 -5.89
CA LYS A 58 -4.33 -4.32 -5.45
C LYS A 58 -5.20 -4.62 -6.69
N VAL A 59 -5.29 -5.90 -7.05
CA VAL A 59 -6.05 -6.36 -8.23
C VAL A 59 -7.41 -6.95 -7.86
N GLY A 60 -7.68 -7.11 -6.56
CA GLY A 60 -8.96 -7.53 -6.01
C GLY A 60 -8.91 -7.59 -4.48
N THR A 61 -10.03 -7.91 -3.83
CA THR A 61 -10.04 -8.17 -2.39
C THR A 61 -9.09 -9.31 -2.05
N GLY A 62 -8.19 -9.07 -1.11
CA GLY A 62 -7.12 -9.98 -0.71
C GLY A 62 -6.02 -10.19 -1.74
N LYS A 63 -6.12 -9.65 -2.96
CA LYS A 63 -5.26 -10.01 -4.09
C LYS A 63 -4.31 -8.86 -4.46
N TYR A 64 -3.02 -9.13 -4.42
CA TYR A 64 -1.96 -8.15 -4.62
C TYR A 64 -0.92 -8.63 -5.62
N CYS A 65 -0.46 -7.73 -6.48
CA CYS A 65 0.68 -7.93 -7.37
C CYS A 65 1.81 -7.01 -6.92
N VAL A 66 2.87 -7.60 -6.38
CA VAL A 66 4.07 -6.89 -5.93
C VAL A 66 5.08 -6.90 -7.05
N GLN A 67 5.19 -5.80 -7.79
CA GLN A 67 6.15 -5.62 -8.87
C GLN A 67 7.54 -5.37 -8.30
N LEU A 68 8.50 -6.17 -8.76
CA LEU A 68 9.89 -6.07 -8.36
C LEU A 68 10.64 -5.14 -9.32
N HIS A 69 11.73 -4.55 -8.82
CA HIS A 69 12.66 -3.82 -9.67
C HIS A 69 13.25 -4.74 -10.75
N SER A 70 13.66 -4.18 -11.89
CA SER A 70 14.00 -4.93 -13.10
C SER A 70 15.26 -5.78 -12.98
N ASP A 71 16.10 -5.53 -11.98
CA ASP A 71 17.28 -6.33 -11.64
C ASP A 71 16.94 -7.65 -10.93
N ILE A 72 15.71 -7.79 -10.42
CA ILE A 72 15.23 -8.97 -9.73
C ILE A 72 14.17 -9.65 -10.58
N SER A 73 14.33 -10.95 -10.82
CA SER A 73 13.36 -11.72 -11.59
C SER A 73 12.38 -12.45 -10.67
N ALA A 74 11.11 -12.02 -10.68
CA ALA A 74 10.05 -12.68 -9.91
C ALA A 74 9.90 -14.17 -10.29
N ALA A 75 10.08 -14.51 -11.57
CA ALA A 75 10.00 -15.89 -12.05
C ALA A 75 11.10 -16.81 -11.50
N ARG A 76 12.21 -16.25 -11.01
CA ARG A 76 13.32 -16.99 -10.40
C ARG A 76 13.35 -16.88 -8.87
N ALA A 77 12.46 -16.08 -8.30
CA ALA A 77 12.37 -15.85 -6.88
C ALA A 77 11.63 -16.97 -6.17
N VAL A 78 11.99 -17.20 -4.90
CA VAL A 78 11.20 -18.03 -3.98
C VAL A 78 10.59 -17.10 -2.94
N PRO A 79 9.39 -16.55 -3.18
CA PRO A 79 8.80 -15.57 -2.29
C PRO A 79 8.35 -16.19 -0.98
N ILE A 80 8.68 -15.53 0.12
CA ILE A 80 8.20 -15.87 1.46
C ILE A 80 7.28 -14.74 1.92
N ALA A 81 6.03 -15.06 2.20
CA ALA A 81 5.11 -14.11 2.82
C ALA A 81 4.59 -14.63 4.16
N THR A 82 4.41 -13.70 5.10
CA THR A 82 3.86 -13.98 6.42
C THR A 82 2.86 -12.91 6.79
N LEU A 83 1.81 -13.31 7.50
CA LEU A 83 0.85 -12.37 8.06
C LEU A 83 1.51 -11.59 9.21
N ARG A 84 1.08 -10.33 9.38
CA ARG A 84 1.48 -9.53 10.55
C ARG A 84 0.69 -9.94 11.77
N SER A 85 1.23 -9.62 12.95
CA SER A 85 0.50 -9.76 14.22
C SER A 85 -0.78 -8.90 14.30
N SER A 86 -0.92 -7.89 13.44
CA SER A 86 -2.13 -7.08 13.31
C SER A 86 -3.15 -7.66 12.33
N ALA A 87 -2.91 -8.83 11.75
CA ALA A 87 -3.90 -9.54 10.95
C ALA A 87 -4.97 -10.12 11.87
N ASP A 88 -6.16 -10.32 11.32
CA ASP A 88 -7.25 -10.92 12.07
C ASP A 88 -6.95 -12.41 12.41
N TRP A 89 -7.67 -12.95 13.39
CA TRP A 89 -7.61 -14.38 13.67
C TRP A 89 -8.19 -15.17 12.49
N ARG A 90 -7.60 -16.35 12.24
CA ARG A 90 -7.96 -17.24 11.12
C ARG A 90 -7.73 -16.61 9.75
N SER A 91 -6.73 -15.73 9.65
CA SER A 91 -6.27 -15.24 8.37
C SER A 91 -5.39 -16.27 7.65
N GLU A 92 -5.45 -16.23 6.33
CA GLU A 92 -4.65 -17.07 5.44
C GLU A 92 -3.78 -16.20 4.52
N ILE A 93 -2.65 -16.76 4.06
CA ILE A 93 -1.79 -16.10 3.07
C ILE A 93 -1.19 -17.12 2.11
N TYR A 94 -1.16 -16.76 0.83
CA TYR A 94 -0.58 -17.53 -0.26
C TYR A 94 0.27 -16.64 -1.14
N THR A 95 1.32 -17.21 -1.73
CA THR A 95 2.17 -16.54 -2.71
C THR A 95 2.27 -17.35 -4.00
N ASN A 96 2.39 -16.67 -5.13
CA ASN A 96 2.62 -17.28 -6.43
C ASN A 96 3.44 -16.32 -7.33
N VAL A 97 4.34 -16.84 -8.15
CA VAL A 97 5.14 -16.07 -9.13
C VAL A 97 4.55 -16.11 -10.54
N GLU A 98 3.57 -16.98 -10.78
CA GLU A 98 2.88 -17.20 -12.05
C GLU A 98 1.35 -17.11 -11.88
N SER A 99 0.85 -15.97 -11.39
CA SER A 99 -0.59 -15.74 -11.27
C SER A 99 -1.13 -14.96 -12.47
N SER A 100 -2.18 -15.49 -13.11
CA SER A 100 -2.92 -14.78 -14.16
C SER A 100 -3.56 -13.48 -13.66
N SER A 101 -3.78 -13.35 -12.35
CA SER A 101 -4.27 -12.12 -11.70
C SER A 101 -3.27 -10.96 -11.81
N CYS A 102 -2.00 -11.24 -12.12
CA CYS A 102 -0.94 -10.24 -12.30
C CYS A 102 -0.51 -10.08 -13.77
N SER A 103 -1.33 -10.51 -14.73
CA SER A 103 -1.00 -10.42 -16.17
C SER A 103 -0.72 -8.98 -16.66
N SER A 104 -1.35 -7.96 -16.07
CA SER A 104 -1.09 -6.54 -16.34
C SER A 104 0.09 -5.95 -15.54
N HIS A 105 0.74 -6.77 -14.70
CA HIS A 105 1.82 -6.38 -13.80
C HIS A 105 3.01 -7.33 -14.00
N PRO A 106 3.82 -7.13 -15.05
CA PRO A 106 4.95 -8.02 -15.33
C PRO A 106 5.97 -7.99 -14.19
N ASN A 107 6.76 -9.06 -14.06
CA ASN A 107 7.77 -9.20 -13.02
C ASN A 107 7.21 -9.03 -11.59
N SER A 108 6.05 -9.64 -11.32
CA SER A 108 5.37 -9.53 -10.03
C SER A 108 5.35 -10.83 -9.26
N VAL A 109 5.33 -10.70 -7.93
CA VAL A 109 4.87 -11.74 -7.03
C VAL A 109 3.42 -11.48 -6.67
N PHE A 110 2.57 -12.47 -6.89
CA PHE A 110 1.20 -12.47 -6.42
C PHE A 110 1.15 -12.85 -4.94
N VAL A 111 0.44 -12.04 -4.16
CA VAL A 111 0.11 -12.32 -2.76
C VAL A 111 -1.40 -12.36 -2.64
N TYR A 112 -1.93 -13.44 -2.07
CA TYR A 112 -3.34 -13.60 -1.78
C TYR A 112 -3.56 -13.77 -0.28
N THR A 113 -4.35 -12.90 0.31
CA THR A 113 -4.75 -12.96 1.71
C THR A 113 -6.22 -13.31 1.85
N GLY A 114 -6.54 -13.97 2.96
CA GLY A 114 -7.90 -14.40 3.28
C GLY A 114 -8.18 -14.34 4.77
N LYS A 115 -9.46 -14.53 5.11
CA LYS A 115 -9.92 -14.78 6.47
C LYS A 115 -11.11 -15.72 6.44
N ASN A 116 -11.07 -16.76 7.28
CA ASN A 116 -12.12 -17.79 7.36
C ASN A 116 -12.44 -18.44 5.99
N GLY A 117 -11.41 -18.66 5.17
CA GLY A 117 -11.55 -19.26 3.84
C GLY A 117 -12.09 -18.31 2.75
N GLU A 118 -12.34 -17.04 3.06
CA GLU A 118 -12.78 -16.03 2.10
C GLU A 118 -11.69 -14.99 1.82
N ALA A 119 -11.74 -14.37 0.64
CA ALA A 119 -10.81 -13.29 0.27
C ALA A 119 -10.97 -12.10 1.22
N ALA A 120 -9.89 -11.70 1.89
CA ALA A 120 -9.88 -10.57 2.82
C ALA A 120 -8.56 -9.82 2.73
N ASP A 121 -8.61 -8.51 2.94
CA ASP A 121 -7.40 -7.69 2.96
C ASP A 121 -6.69 -7.83 4.30
N GLU A 122 -5.60 -8.58 4.35
CA GLU A 122 -4.82 -8.74 5.57
C GLU A 122 -3.44 -8.06 5.46
N PRO A 123 -2.88 -7.60 6.59
CA PRO A 123 -1.53 -7.06 6.64
C PRO A 123 -0.48 -8.18 6.54
N PHE A 124 0.55 -7.98 5.71
CA PHE A 124 1.59 -8.99 5.49
C PHE A 124 2.98 -8.39 5.31
N PHE A 125 3.99 -9.23 5.55
CA PHE A 125 5.35 -9.07 5.08
C PHE A 125 5.56 -9.94 3.83
N LEU A 126 6.31 -9.43 2.86
CA LEU A 126 6.84 -10.20 1.74
C LEU A 126 8.36 -10.04 1.72
N LEU A 127 9.05 -11.16 1.59
CA LEU A 127 10.48 -11.25 1.46
C LEU A 127 10.83 -12.02 0.19
N ILE A 128 11.72 -11.46 -0.61
CA ILE A 128 12.35 -12.11 -1.75
C ILE A 128 13.84 -12.25 -1.40
N PRO A 129 14.34 -13.48 -1.16
CA PRO A 129 15.76 -13.74 -0.89
C PRO A 129 16.64 -13.23 -2.03
#